data_AF-A0A377TSH0-F1
#
_entry.id   AF-A0A377TSH0-F1
#
_cell.length_a   1.000
_cell.length_b   1.000
_cell.length_c   1.000
_cell.angle_alpha   90.00
_cell.angle_beta   90.00
_cell.angle_gamma   90.00
#
_symmetry.space_group_name_H-M   'P 1'
#
loop_
_entity.id
_entity.type
_entity.pdbx_description
1 polymer ?
#
loop_
_entity_poly.entity_id
_entity_poly.type
_entity_poly.pdbx_seq_one_letter_code
_entity_poly.pdbx_strand_id
1 'polypeptide(L)'
;MGMVAALPLLCGMVIEVFAGWASDRLVHKKVLSLTATRKLFLTIGLLMALCIGFAPFTDSVFMTVFLLCVAKSGTTVAASQVWALPGDVAPKNSVSIVAGLQNTVSNMGGAVGPIITGAIVAATGSFNWALISRPFLSLSG
;
A
#
# COMPACT_ATOMS: atom_id res chain seq x y z
N MET A 1 18.24 -4.83 -14.95
CA MET A 1 17.08 -4.06 -14.42
C MET A 1 15.88 -4.96 -14.10
N GLY A 2 15.44 -5.86 -15.00
CA GLY A 2 14.24 -6.70 -14.77
C GLY A 2 14.27 -7.60 -13.53
N MET A 3 15.36 -8.32 -13.27
CA MET A 3 15.47 -9.17 -12.06
C MET A 3 15.44 -8.37 -10.75
N VAL A 4 16.02 -7.16 -10.75
CA VAL A 4 16.04 -6.28 -9.56
C VAL A 4 14.66 -5.67 -9.30
N ALA A 5 13.89 -5.40 -10.35
CA ALA A 5 12.50 -4.95 -10.23
C ALA A 5 11.53 -6.08 -9.80
N ALA A 6 11.88 -7.34 -10.07
CA ALA A 6 11.09 -8.51 -9.66
C ALA A 6 11.27 -8.87 -8.17
N LEU A 7 12.42 -8.52 -7.57
CA LEU A 7 12.74 -8.82 -6.16
C LEU A 7 11.67 -8.27 -5.17
N PRO A 8 11.26 -6.99 -5.24
CA PRO A 8 10.20 -6.47 -4.38
C PRO A 8 8.87 -7.19 -4.53
N LEU A 9 8.56 -7.67 -5.74
CA LEU A 9 7.31 -8.37 -6.03
C LEU A 9 7.34 -9.79 -5.45
N LEU A 10 8.44 -10.51 -5.61
CA LEU A 10 8.62 -11.85 -5.04
C LEU A 10 8.64 -11.82 -3.51
N CYS A 11 9.40 -10.90 -2.92
CA CYS A 11 9.40 -10.70 -1.47
C CYS A 11 8.01 -10.31 -0.95
N GLY A 12 7.34 -9.38 -1.65
CA GLY A 12 5.97 -8.96 -1.33
C GLY A 12 4.98 -10.12 -1.35
N MET A 13 5.07 -11.00 -2.35
CA MET A 13 4.21 -12.18 -2.46
C MET A 13 4.41 -13.16 -1.29
N VAL A 14 5.65 -13.49 -0.95
CA VAL A 14 5.96 -14.42 0.16
C VAL A 14 5.48 -13.84 1.49
N ILE A 15 5.74 -12.55 1.73
CA ILE A 15 5.36 -11.87 2.97
C ILE A 15 3.83 -11.72 3.06
N GLU A 16 3.14 -11.42 1.96
CA GLU A 16 1.69 -11.31 1.91
C GLU A 16 1.00 -12.62 2.32
N VAL A 17 1.44 -13.75 1.74
CA VAL A 17 0.91 -15.07 2.09
C VAL A 17 1.17 -15.40 3.56
N PHE A 18 2.39 -15.13 4.05
CA PHE A 18 2.74 -15.38 5.44
C PHE A 18 1.94 -14.50 6.41
N ALA A 19 1.75 -13.22 6.09
CA ALA A 19 0.98 -12.30 6.91
C ALA A 19 -0.51 -12.64 6.93
N GLY A 20 -1.09 -13.07 5.80
CA GLY A 20 -2.46 -13.58 5.74
C GLY A 20 -2.63 -14.82 6.63
N TRP A 21 -1.75 -15.80 6.47
CA TRP A 21 -1.75 -17.01 7.31
C TRP A 21 -1.56 -16.70 8.80
N ALA A 22 -0.65 -15.79 9.15
CA ALA A 22 -0.41 -15.38 10.52
C ALA A 22 -1.61 -14.64 11.13
N SER A 23 -2.27 -13.76 10.36
CA SER A 23 -3.50 -13.07 10.78
C SER A 23 -4.61 -14.08 11.07
N ASP A 24 -4.86 -15.01 10.15
CA ASP A 24 -5.88 -16.06 10.32
C ASP A 24 -5.57 -16.96 11.52
N ARG A 25 -4.29 -17.29 11.73
CA ARG A 25 -3.84 -18.10 12.88
C ARG A 25 -4.10 -17.39 14.21
N LEU A 26 -3.87 -16.08 14.28
CA LEU A 26 -4.13 -15.27 15.47
C LEU A 26 -5.62 -15.20 15.81
N VAL A 27 -6.46 -15.04 14.79
CA VAL A 27 -7.93 -15.06 14.93
C VAL A 27 -8.41 -16.45 15.37
N HIS A 28 -7.93 -17.51 14.72
CA HIS A 28 -8.30 -18.89 15.06
C HIS A 28 -7.91 -19.30 16.48
N LYS A 29 -6.76 -18.82 16.97
CA LYS A 29 -6.31 -19.06 18.35
C LYS A 29 -7.05 -18.21 19.38
N LYS A 30 -8.01 -17.35 18.98
CA LYS A 30 -8.77 -16.43 19.84
C LYS A 30 -7.91 -15.53 20.73
N VAL A 31 -6.67 -15.24 20.30
CA VAL A 31 -5.74 -14.40 21.08
C VAL A 31 -6.18 -12.94 21.04
N LEU A 32 -6.77 -12.52 19.91
CA LEU A 32 -7.24 -11.16 19.66
C LEU A 32 -8.60 -11.20 18.95
N SER A 33 -9.39 -10.13 19.10
CA SER A 33 -10.63 -9.98 18.32
C SER A 33 -10.30 -9.83 16.83
N LEU A 34 -11.26 -10.16 15.98
CA LEU A 34 -11.13 -10.07 14.53
C LEU A 34 -10.72 -8.65 14.09
N THR A 35 -11.37 -7.65 14.67
CA THR A 35 -11.08 -6.22 14.43
C THR A 35 -9.70 -5.81 14.95
N ALA A 36 -9.29 -6.31 16.12
CA ALA A 36 -8.00 -5.97 16.71
C ALA A 36 -6.83 -6.56 15.91
N THR A 37 -6.96 -7.82 15.47
CA THR A 37 -5.96 -8.50 14.64
C THR A 37 -5.78 -7.77 13.32
N ARG A 38 -6.87 -7.43 12.65
CA ARG A 38 -6.83 -6.69 11.39
C ARG A 38 -6.18 -5.33 11.54
N LYS A 39 -6.55 -4.56 12.57
CA LYS A 39 -5.93 -3.26 12.85
C LYS A 39 -4.42 -3.40 13.09
N LEU A 40 -4.01 -4.40 13.87
CA LEU A 40 -2.59 -4.66 14.14
C LEU A 40 -1.80 -4.91 12.86
N PHE A 41 -2.25 -5.83 12.00
CA PHE A 41 -1.59 -6.12 10.72
C PHE A 41 -1.62 -4.93 9.76
N LEU A 42 -2.69 -4.14 9.76
CA LEU A 42 -2.77 -2.88 8.99
C LEU A 42 -1.72 -1.87 9.48
N THR A 43 -1.59 -1.68 10.78
CA THR A 43 -0.60 -0.77 11.37
C THR A 43 0.82 -1.25 11.10
N ILE A 44 1.10 -2.55 11.21
CA ILE A 44 2.41 -3.12 10.86
C ILE A 44 2.72 -2.90 9.37
N GLY A 45 1.74 -3.12 8.49
CA GLY A 45 1.88 -2.87 7.06
C GLY A 45 2.17 -1.41 6.73
N LEU A 46 1.47 -0.46 7.36
CA LEU A 46 1.74 0.97 7.20
C LEU A 46 3.12 1.37 7.74
N LEU A 47 3.54 0.82 8.88
CA LEU A 47 4.88 1.09 9.44
C LEU A 47 5.99 0.61 8.50
N MET A 48 5.82 -0.57 7.90
CA MET A 48 6.76 -1.06 6.88
C MET A 48 6.72 -0.18 5.62
N ALA A 49 5.55 0.30 5.20
CA ALA A 49 5.45 1.21 4.07
C ALA A 49 6.17 2.55 4.32
N LEU A 50 6.12 3.08 5.55
CA LEU A 50 6.81 4.32 5.93
C LEU A 50 8.34 4.21 5.82
N CYS A 51 8.91 3.01 5.85
CA CYS A 51 10.34 2.81 5.67
C CYS A 51 10.86 3.37 4.33
N ILE A 52 10.01 3.49 3.30
CA ILE A 52 10.42 4.09 2.02
C ILE A 52 10.86 5.55 2.16
N GLY A 53 10.41 6.27 3.19
CA GLY A 53 10.83 7.64 3.47
C GLY A 53 12.32 7.77 3.79
N PHE A 54 12.99 6.65 4.13
CA PHE A 54 14.44 6.62 4.37
C PHE A 54 15.27 6.39 3.09
N ALA A 55 14.64 5.99 1.98
CA ALA A 55 15.32 5.77 0.70
C ALA A 55 16.16 6.96 0.18
N PRO A 56 15.75 8.24 0.31
CA PRO A 56 16.57 9.36 -0.14
C PRO A 56 17.81 9.63 0.73
N PHE A 57 17.92 9.02 1.92
CA PHE A 57 19.10 9.15 2.79
C PHE A 57 20.13 8.04 2.56
N THR A 58 19.89 7.13 1.61
CA THR A 58 20.78 6.01 1.31
C THR A 58 21.35 6.10 -0.10
N ASP A 59 22.68 6.22 -0.22
CA ASP A 59 23.38 6.28 -1.51
C ASP A 59 23.60 4.89 -2.15
N SER A 60 23.38 3.81 -1.39
CA SER A 60 23.55 2.44 -1.86
C SER A 60 22.27 1.92 -2.53
N VAL A 61 22.39 1.57 -3.81
CA VAL A 61 21.31 0.93 -4.60
C VAL A 61 20.74 -0.31 -3.90
N PHE A 62 21.60 -1.09 -3.22
CA PHE A 62 21.17 -2.28 -2.51
C PHE A 62 20.25 -1.96 -1.33
N MET A 63 20.56 -0.90 -0.57
CA MET A 63 19.73 -0.45 0.55
C MET A 63 18.39 0.10 0.07
N THR A 64 18.40 0.89 -1.02
CA THR A 64 17.18 1.43 -1.62
C THR A 64 16.24 0.32 -2.09
N VAL A 65 16.78 -0.71 -2.76
CA VAL A 65 15.99 -1.87 -3.20
C VAL A 65 15.44 -2.65 -2.00
N PHE A 66 16.23 -2.84 -0.95
CA PHE A 66 15.76 -3.49 0.28
C PHE A 66 14.61 -2.71 0.94
N LEU A 67 14.74 -1.39 1.09
CA LEU A 67 13.68 -0.51 1.62
C LEU A 67 12.42 -0.57 0.75
N LEU A 68 12.59 -0.64 -0.57
CA LEU A 68 11.50 -0.84 -1.53
C LEU A 68 10.80 -2.18 -1.34
N CYS A 69 11.54 -3.27 -1.15
CA CYS A 69 10.99 -4.59 -0.84
C CYS A 69 10.15 -4.55 0.44
N VAL A 70 10.69 -3.98 1.52
CA VAL A 70 10.01 -3.88 2.82
C VAL A 70 8.75 -3.03 2.70
N ALA A 71 8.85 -1.86 2.08
CA ALA A 71 7.71 -0.96 1.91
C ALA A 71 6.63 -1.58 1.04
N LYS A 72 7.01 -2.20 -0.09
CA LYS A 72 6.08 -2.90 -0.98
C LYS A 72 5.38 -4.03 -0.25
N SER A 73 6.11 -4.82 0.53
CA SER A 73 5.54 -5.90 1.35
C SER A 73 4.58 -5.35 2.41
N GLY A 74 4.87 -4.19 3.01
CA GLY A 74 3.94 -3.51 3.91
C GLY A 74 2.61 -3.15 3.25
N THR A 75 2.66 -2.65 2.00
CA THR A 75 1.45 -2.32 1.25
C THR A 75 0.62 -3.55 0.88
N THR A 76 1.24 -4.69 0.56
CA THR A 76 0.52 -5.94 0.25
C THR A 76 -0.10 -6.54 1.51
N VAL A 77 0.59 -6.51 2.65
CA VAL A 77 0.04 -6.89 3.95
C VAL A 77 -1.20 -6.05 4.29
N ALA A 78 -1.10 -4.71 4.16
CA ALA A 78 -2.25 -3.84 4.40
C ALA A 78 -3.41 -4.13 3.43
N ALA A 79 -3.10 -4.35 2.14
CA ALA A 79 -4.10 -4.68 1.13
C ALA A 79 -4.84 -5.98 1.46
N SER A 80 -4.14 -7.05 1.88
CA SER A 80 -4.76 -8.33 2.26
C SER A 80 -5.82 -8.17 3.35
N GLN A 81 -5.57 -7.31 4.35
CA GLN A 81 -6.51 -7.05 5.43
C GLN A 81 -7.72 -6.26 4.94
N VAL A 82 -7.51 -5.30 4.03
CA VAL A 82 -8.60 -4.51 3.42
C VAL A 82 -9.52 -5.41 2.58
N TRP A 83 -8.96 -6.33 1.80
CA TRP A 83 -9.73 -7.30 1.01
C TRP A 83 -10.56 -8.25 1.85
N ALA A 84 -10.12 -8.55 3.07
CA ALA A 84 -10.89 -9.40 3.95
C ALA A 84 -12.05 -8.63 4.64
N LEU A 85 -12.04 -7.28 4.68
CA LEU A 85 -13.00 -6.47 5.47
C LEU A 85 -14.46 -6.65 5.04
N PRO A 86 -14.80 -6.72 3.73
CA PRO A 86 -16.17 -6.99 3.29
C PRO A 86 -16.74 -8.28 3.88
N GLY A 87 -15.92 -9.32 4.04
CA GLY A 87 -16.34 -10.60 4.61
C GLY A 87 -16.69 -10.53 6.09
N ASP A 88 -16.10 -9.59 6.82
CA ASP A 88 -16.32 -9.40 8.25
C ASP A 88 -17.46 -8.46 8.58
N VAL A 89 -17.61 -7.40 7.80
CA VAL A 89 -18.56 -6.31 8.09
C VAL A 89 -19.92 -6.57 7.46
N ALA A 90 -19.96 -7.29 6.32
CA ALA A 90 -21.21 -7.53 5.62
C ALA A 90 -22.03 -8.66 6.28
N PRO A 91 -23.37 -8.54 6.32
CA PRO A 91 -24.22 -9.67 6.67
C PRO A 91 -24.04 -10.81 5.65
N LYS A 92 -24.25 -12.06 6.09
CA LYS A 92 -23.91 -13.28 5.32
C LYS A 92 -24.45 -13.32 3.87
N ASN A 93 -25.55 -12.61 3.57
CA ASN A 93 -26.16 -12.53 2.24
C ASN A 93 -25.67 -11.35 1.37
N SER A 94 -24.86 -10.44 1.90
CA SER A 94 -24.49 -9.18 1.21
C SER A 94 -22.98 -8.99 1.05
N VAL A 95 -22.16 -9.99 1.39
CA VAL A 95 -20.68 -9.94 1.25
C VAL A 95 -20.28 -9.57 -0.19
N SER A 96 -20.94 -10.17 -1.18
CA SER A 96 -20.68 -9.90 -2.61
C SER A 96 -21.02 -8.47 -3.01
N ILE A 97 -22.02 -7.85 -2.39
CA ILE A 97 -22.42 -6.46 -2.67
C ILE A 97 -21.37 -5.51 -2.09
N VAL A 98 -20.92 -5.74 -0.86
CA VAL A 98 -19.88 -4.91 -0.21
C VAL A 98 -18.54 -5.04 -0.93
N ALA A 99 -18.16 -6.26 -1.33
CA ALA A 99 -16.97 -6.51 -2.14
C ALA A 99 -17.09 -5.88 -3.55
N GLY A 100 -18.27 -5.91 -4.16
CA GLY A 100 -18.56 -5.23 -5.43
C GLY A 100 -18.41 -3.71 -5.31
N LEU A 101 -18.94 -3.11 -4.24
CA LEU A 101 -18.80 -1.68 -3.97
C LEU A 101 -17.33 -1.29 -3.78
N GLN A 102 -16.56 -2.06 -3.03
CA GLN A 102 -15.12 -1.85 -2.86
C GLN A 102 -14.40 -1.85 -4.21
N ASN A 103 -14.73 -2.78 -5.11
CA ASN A 103 -14.15 -2.83 -6.45
C ASN A 103 -14.54 -1.63 -7.31
N THR A 104 -15.79 -1.20 -7.27
CA THR A 104 -16.25 -0.01 -8.01
C THR A 104 -15.48 1.23 -7.57
N VAL A 105 -15.35 1.44 -6.26
CA VAL A 105 -14.57 2.57 -5.70
C VAL A 105 -13.10 2.46 -6.08
N SER A 106 -12.51 1.26 -6.02
CA SER A 106 -11.11 1.03 -6.41
C SER A 106 -10.87 1.33 -7.90
N ASN A 107 -11.78 0.90 -8.79
CA ASN A 107 -11.68 1.18 -10.22
C ASN A 107 -11.88 2.66 -10.53
N MET A 108 -12.81 3.34 -9.85
CA MET A 108 -12.96 4.79 -9.97
C MET A 108 -11.69 5.51 -9.52
N GLY A 109 -11.12 5.15 -8.38
CA GLY A 109 -9.85 5.72 -7.91
C GLY A 109 -8.69 5.46 -8.88
N GLY A 110 -8.63 4.25 -9.45
CA GLY A 110 -7.66 3.85 -10.45
C GLY A 110 -7.77 4.62 -11.77
N ALA A 111 -8.99 5.01 -12.17
CA ALA A 111 -9.21 5.86 -13.34
C ALA A 111 -8.92 7.34 -13.05
N VAL A 112 -9.32 7.83 -11.87
CA VAL A 112 -9.17 9.24 -11.48
C VAL A 112 -7.70 9.60 -11.24
N GLY A 113 -6.88 8.70 -10.70
CA GLY A 113 -5.46 8.95 -10.41
C GLY A 113 -4.65 9.42 -11.64
N PRO A 114 -4.62 8.65 -12.75
CA PRO A 114 -3.96 9.05 -13.98
C PRO A 114 -4.57 10.30 -14.63
N ILE A 115 -5.90 10.51 -14.52
CA ILE A 115 -6.55 11.71 -15.05
C ILE A 115 -6.06 12.96 -14.31
N ILE A 116 -6.05 12.93 -12.97
CA ILE A 116 -5.56 14.04 -12.16
C ILE A 116 -4.05 14.24 -12.41
N THR A 117 -3.27 13.15 -12.42
CA THR A 117 -1.83 13.22 -12.68
C THR A 117 -1.55 13.80 -14.07
N GLY A 118 -2.29 13.37 -15.09
CA GLY A 118 -2.21 13.87 -16.46
C GLY A 118 -2.61 15.34 -16.58
N ALA A 119 -3.65 15.78 -15.87
CA ALA A 119 -4.06 17.18 -15.82
C ALA A 119 -2.98 18.07 -15.16
N ILE A 120 -2.34 17.59 -14.08
CA ILE A 120 -1.23 18.29 -13.43
C ILE A 120 -0.03 18.40 -14.38
N VAL A 121 0.34 17.30 -15.05
CA VAL A 121 1.45 17.28 -16.01
C VAL A 121 1.15 18.18 -17.23
N ALA A 122 -0.09 18.17 -17.73
CA ALA A 122 -0.51 19.04 -18.83
C ALA A 122 -0.46 20.53 -18.47
N ALA A 123 -0.77 20.89 -17.22
CA ALA A 123 -0.71 22.27 -16.74
C ALA A 123 0.73 22.76 -16.44
N THR A 124 1.67 21.86 -16.12
CA THR A 124 3.04 22.21 -15.68
C THR A 124 4.13 21.91 -16.70
N GLY A 125 3.86 21.11 -17.74
CA GLY A 125 4.77 20.88 -18.87
C GLY A 125 6.06 20.09 -18.56
N SER A 126 6.34 19.70 -17.32
CA SER A 126 7.51 18.88 -16.97
C SER A 126 7.33 18.11 -15.66
N PHE A 127 7.64 16.81 -15.68
CA PHE A 127 7.52 15.86 -14.56
C PHE A 127 8.41 16.21 -13.33
N ASN A 128 9.38 17.15 -13.49
CA ASN A 128 10.39 17.47 -12.48
C ASN A 128 10.03 18.63 -11.53
N TRP A 129 9.20 19.61 -11.93
CA TRP A 129 8.91 20.78 -11.08
C TRP A 129 7.83 20.54 -10.03
N ALA A 130 7.01 19.48 -10.17
CA ALA A 130 5.95 19.15 -9.21
C ALA A 130 6.46 18.44 -7.94
N LEU A 131 7.59 17.73 -8.01
CA LEU A 131 8.19 17.00 -6.89
C LEU A 131 9.14 17.85 -6.03
N ILE A 132 9.75 18.90 -6.60
CA ILE A 132 10.80 19.70 -5.93
C ILE A 132 10.29 21.05 -5.37
N SER A 133 9.19 21.61 -5.89
CA SER A 133 8.80 23.01 -5.56
C SER A 133 8.11 23.23 -4.21
N ARG A 134 7.72 22.17 -3.48
CA ARG A 134 6.94 22.33 -2.25
C ARG A 134 7.66 22.88 -1.00
N PRO A 135 9.00 22.87 -0.88
CA PRO A 135 9.64 23.58 0.23
C PRO A 135 9.97 25.06 -0.07
N PHE A 136 10.08 25.47 -1.34
CA PHE A 136 10.59 26.80 -1.70
C PHE A 136 9.51 27.86 -2.00
N LEU A 137 8.29 27.46 -2.36
CA LEU A 137 7.22 28.41 -2.68
C LEU A 137 6.46 28.96 -1.45
N SER A 138 6.87 28.61 -0.23
CA SER A 138 6.30 29.17 1.02
C SER A 138 7.18 30.25 1.66
N LEU A 139 8.34 30.58 1.07
CA LEU A 139 9.30 31.55 1.63
C LEU A 139 9.66 32.73 0.71
N SER A 140 9.06 32.83 -0.47
CA SER A 140 9.24 34.00 -1.34
C SER A 140 8.01 34.23 -2.23
N GLY A 141 7.18 35.22 -1.87
CA GLY A 141 6.06 35.72 -2.69
C GLY A 141 4.80 35.95 -1.90
#